data_AF-A0A7W5TRX2-F1
#
_entry.id   AF-A0A7W5TRX2-F1
#
_cell.length_a   1.000
_cell.length_b   1.000
_cell.length_c   1.000
_cell.angle_alpha   90.00
_cell.angle_beta   90.00
_cell.angle_gamma   90.00
#
_symmetry.space_group_name_H-M   'P 1'
#
loop_
_entity.id
_entity.type
_entity.pdbx_description
1 polymer ?
#
loop_
_entity_poly.entity_id
_entity_poly.type
_entity_poly.pdbx_seq_one_letter_code
_entity_poly.pdbx_strand_id
1 'polypeptide(L)' 'MGLIAMSERDVQRIEILSKVMAGRMTLVSAAHVLDLSERQVRRLLERIRTTGAAKFMILV' A
#
# COMPACT_ATOMS: atom_id res chain seq x y z
N MET A 1 -1.85 21.86 14.45
CA MET A 1 -2.63 20.74 13.89
C MET A 1 -1.87 20.23 12.68
N GLY A 2 -1.09 19.16 12.85
CA GLY A 2 -0.12 18.71 11.86
C GLY A 2 -0.81 18.17 10.61
N LEU A 3 -0.84 18.99 9.55
CA LEU A 3 -1.17 18.54 8.20
C LEU A 3 -0.04 17.60 7.79
N ILE A 4 -0.27 16.29 7.94
CA ILE A 4 0.60 15.28 7.34
C ILE A 4 0.41 15.43 5.84
N ALA A 5 1.20 16.27 5.20
CA ALA A 5 1.32 16.25 3.75
C ALA A 5 1.85 14.86 3.40
N MET A 6 0.98 14.00 2.86
CA MET A 6 1.42 12.69 2.38
C MET A 6 2.56 12.91 1.40
N SER A 7 3.68 12.23 1.62
CA SER A 7 4.76 12.24 0.63
C SER A 7 4.24 11.59 -0.65
N GLU A 8 4.70 12.04 -1.82
CA GLU A 8 4.39 11.38 -3.10
C GLU A 8 4.66 9.86 -3.05
N ARG A 9 5.64 9.44 -2.24
CA ARG A 9 5.97 8.05 -1.98
C ARG A 9 4.85 7.28 -1.25
N ASP A 10 4.12 7.93 -0.36
CA ASP A 10 3.01 7.32 0.36
C ASP A 10 1.78 7.16 -0.54
N VAL A 11 1.50 8.15 -1.39
CA VAL A 11 0.47 8.06 -2.43
C VAL A 11 0.79 6.93 -3.41
N GLN A 12 2.03 6.85 -3.89
CA GLN A 12 2.49 5.78 -4.78
C GLN A 12 2.35 4.40 -4.11
N ARG A 13 2.70 4.28 -2.82
CA ARG A 13 2.52 3.03 -2.07
C ARG A 13 1.06 2.59 -2.02
N ILE A 14 0.15 3.49 -1.70
CA ILE A 14 -1.28 3.20 -1.63
C ILE A 14 -1.81 2.73 -2.99
N GLU A 15 -1.43 3.41 -4.07
CA GLU A 15 -1.87 3.07 -5.42
C GLU A 15 -1.40 1.68 -5.85
N ILE A 16 -0.12 1.36 -5.60
CA ILE A 16 0.46 0.06 -5.94
C ILE A 16 -0.21 -1.07 -5.15
N LEU A 17 -0.40 -0.89 -3.84
CA LEU A 17 -1.06 -1.89 -3.01
C LEU A 17 -2.53 -2.10 -3.43
N SER A 18 -3.24 -1.03 -3.81
CA SER A 18 -4.60 -1.10 -4.35
C SER A 18 -4.66 -1.89 -5.67
N LYS A 19 -3.70 -1.67 -6.58
CA LYS A 19 -3.59 -2.44 -7.83
C LYS A 19 -3.34 -3.93 -7.57
N VAL A 20 -2.52 -4.28 -6.58
CA VAL A 20 -2.28 -5.67 -6.20
C VAL A 20 -3.54 -6.30 -5.58
N MET A 21 -4.22 -5.59 -4.67
CA MET A 21 -5.48 -6.06 -4.09
C MET A 21 -6.56 -6.29 -5.15
N ALA A 22 -6.62 -5.44 -6.17
CA ALA A 22 -7.55 -5.57 -7.28
C ALA A 22 -7.15 -6.66 -8.31
N GLY A 23 -6.03 -7.37 -8.09
CA GLY A 23 -5.50 -8.38 -9.02
C GLY A 23 -4.97 -7.80 -10.33
N ARG A 24 -4.77 -6.47 -10.42
CA ARG A 24 -4.27 -5.77 -11.62
C ARG A 24 -2.74 -5.65 -11.65
N MET A 25 -2.08 -6.01 -10.56
CA MET A 25 -0.62 -6.02 -10.43
C MET A 25 -0.17 -7.23 -9.60
N THR A 26 0.94 -7.85 -9.96
CA THR A 26 1.50 -8.98 -9.21
C THR A 26 2.29 -8.50 -7.99
N LEU A 27 2.45 -9.38 -6.99
CA LEU A 27 3.30 -9.13 -5.83
C LEU A 27 4.76 -8.82 -6.23
N VAL A 28 5.26 -9.49 -7.26
CA VAL A 28 6.62 -9.32 -7.80
C VAL A 28 6.80 -7.91 -8.36
N SER A 29 5.87 -7.45 -9.20
CA SER A 29 5.94 -6.09 -9.77
C SER A 29 5.82 -5.03 -8.68
N ALA A 30 4.96 -5.23 -7.69
CA ALA A 30 4.85 -4.32 -6.55
C ALA A 30 6.12 -4.28 -5.68
N ALA A 31 6.75 -5.43 -5.47
CA ALA A 31 8.03 -5.53 -4.75
C ALA A 31 9.12 -4.67 -5.42
N HIS A 32 9.24 -4.75 -6.75
CA HIS A 32 10.17 -3.91 -7.51
C HIS A 32 9.84 -2.42 -7.42
N VAL A 33 8.57 -2.01 -7.59
CA VAL A 33 8.19 -0.59 -7.57
C VAL A 33 8.32 0.03 -6.18
N LEU A 34 8.04 -0.74 -5.13
CA LEU A 34 8.10 -0.26 -3.75
C LEU A 34 9.48 -0.37 -3.11
N ASP A 35 10.45 -0.97 -3.82
CA ASP A 35 11.77 -1.33 -3.31
C ASP A 35 11.67 -2.17 -2.02
N LEU A 36 10.83 -3.22 -2.08
CA LEU A 36 10.54 -4.14 -0.98
C LEU A 36 10.64 -5.58 -1.47
N SER A 37 10.83 -6.53 -0.54
CA SER A 37 10.65 -7.95 -0.84
C SER A 37 9.17 -8.32 -0.99
N GLU A 38 8.86 -9.32 -1.81
CA GLU A 38 7.49 -9.86 -1.96
C GLU A 38 6.86 -10.26 -0.61
N ARG A 39 7.67 -10.76 0.32
CA ARG A 39 7.23 -11.09 1.69
C ARG A 39 6.77 -9.84 2.45
N GLN A 40 7.48 -8.73 2.31
CA GLN A 40 7.09 -7.45 2.93
C GLN A 40 5.78 -6.93 2.32
N VAL A 41 5.64 -6.99 1.00
CA VAL A 41 4.40 -6.59 0.30
C VAL A 41 3.23 -7.47 0.75
N ARG A 42 3.41 -8.80 0.81
CA ARG A 42 2.37 -9.72 1.30
C ARG A 42 1.95 -9.42 2.73
N ARG A 43 2.90 -9.19 3.65
CA ARG A 43 2.59 -8.80 5.04
C ARG A 43 1.82 -7.48 5.10
N LEU A 44 2.14 -6.53 4.24
CA LEU A 44 1.44 -5.25 4.18
C LEU A 44 0.00 -5.43 3.73
N LEU A 45 -0.23 -6.23 2.69
CA LEU A 45 -1.57 -6.57 2.21
C LEU A 45 -2.39 -7.33 3.26
N GLU A 46 -1.76 -8.30 3.95
CA GLU A 46 -2.39 -9.03 5.05
C GLU A 46 -2.77 -8.08 6.19
N ARG A 47 -1.90 -7.14 6.56
CA ARG A 47 -2.20 -6.08 7.55
C ARG A 47 -3.37 -5.20 7.10
N ILE A 48 -3.41 -4.77 5.85
CA ILE A 48 -4.53 -3.97 5.31
C ILE A 48 -5.84 -4.77 5.34
N ARG A 49 -5.78 -6.05 4.97
CA ARG A 49 -6.95 -6.95 4.98
C ARG A 49 -7.46 -7.23 6.40
N THR A 50 -6.56 -7.44 7.35
CA THR A 50 -6.88 -7.78 8.76
C THR A 50 -7.26 -6.56 9.61
N THR A 51 -6.67 -5.40 9.33
CA THR A 51 -6.97 -4.15 10.04
C THR A 51 -8.20 -3.45 9.46
N GLY A 52 -8.73 -3.96 8.35
CA GLY A 52 -9.71 -3.28 7.51
C GLY A 52 -9.05 -2.14 6.75
N ALA A 53 -9.44 -1.92 5.50
CA ALA A 53 -8.92 -0.89 4.60
C ALA A 53 -9.05 0.57 5.10
N ALA A 54 -9.48 0.81 6.35
CA ALA A 54 -9.99 2.09 6.81
C ALA A 54 -8.94 3.01 7.46
N LYS A 55 -7.90 2.52 8.14
CA LYS A 55 -7.03 3.44 8.90
C LYS A 55 -6.10 4.32 8.04
N PHE A 56 -5.82 3.91 6.79
CA PHE A 56 -5.15 4.74 5.78
C PHE A 56 -6.14 5.47 4.85
N MET A 57 -7.44 5.21 4.97
CA MET A 57 -8.49 5.79 4.12
C MET A 57 -9.37 6.82 4.86
N ILE A 58 -9.13 7.08 6.16
CA ILE A 58 -9.85 8.08 6.99
C ILE A 58 -9.08 9.43 7.08
N LEU A 59 -8.33 9.79 6.04
CA LEU A 59 -7.74 11.13 5.91
C LEU A 59 -7.74 11.56 4.44
N VAL A 60 -8.91 11.47 3.80
CA VAL A 60 -9.28 12.23 2.59
C VAL A 60 -10.69 12.76 2.81
#